data_AF-A0A0G4N768-F1
#
_entry.id   AF-A0A0G4N768-F1
#
_cell.length_a   1.000
_cell.length_b   1.000
_cell.length_c   1.000
_cell.angle_alpha   90.00
_cell.angle_beta   90.00
_cell.angle_gamma   90.00
#
_symmetry.space_group_name_H-M   'P 1'
#
loop_
_entity.id
_entity.type
_entity.pdbx_description
1 polymer ?
#
loop_
_entity_poly.entity_id
_entity_poly.type
_entity_poly.pdbx_seq_one_letter_code
_entity_poly.pdbx_strand_id
1 'polypeptide(L)'
;MDFSYEQGEFEGLEKIFGVESFDSSAAVQELGSVSTRQGRMLVFPNTLQHAVGSFGLVDRTKPGHRRFIVLWLVDPNDRICSTRNVPPQQHDWWAEKRLAEYNFRGLPQEIVNMVGEEVSDYPMSLKKAQELRLDLMKERTRMVEAVENQFGSFNLCEH
;
A
#
# COMPACT_ATOMS: atom_id res chain seq x y z
N MET A 1 -48.46 16.90 -8.01
CA MET A 1 -48.16 17.38 -6.65
C MET A 1 -46.80 18.00 -6.72
N ASP A 2 -46.72 19.29 -6.41
CA ASP A 2 -45.45 20.02 -6.35
C ASP A 2 -44.96 19.91 -4.91
N PHE A 3 -43.77 19.38 -4.70
CA PHE A 3 -43.20 19.22 -3.37
C PHE A 3 -42.30 20.44 -3.13
N SER A 4 -42.76 21.36 -2.28
CA SER A 4 -41.94 22.44 -1.75
C SER A 4 -41.17 21.92 -0.54
N TYR A 5 -39.84 21.97 -0.60
CA TYR A 5 -38.96 21.67 0.53
C TYR A 5 -38.44 22.98 1.12
N GLU A 6 -38.39 23.06 2.44
CA GLU A 6 -37.76 24.20 3.11
C GLU A 6 -36.23 24.05 3.07
N GLN A 7 -35.52 25.19 2.96
CA GLN A 7 -34.06 25.19 3.00
C GLN A 7 -33.59 24.70 4.37
N GLY A 8 -32.79 23.64 4.40
CA GLY A 8 -32.29 23.03 5.65
C GLY A 8 -33.09 21.83 6.15
N GLU A 9 -34.10 21.36 5.39
CA GLU A 9 -34.90 20.18 5.76
C GLU A 9 -34.16 18.87 5.43
N PHE A 10 -33.11 18.57 6.18
CA PHE A 10 -32.26 17.39 5.97
C PHE A 10 -32.51 16.23 6.93
N GLU A 11 -33.41 16.37 7.92
CA GLU A 11 -33.62 15.38 8.99
C GLU A 11 -33.88 13.95 8.47
N GLY A 12 -34.67 13.83 7.40
CA GLY A 12 -34.92 12.53 6.76
C GLY A 12 -33.65 11.91 6.17
N LEU A 13 -32.80 12.72 5.53
CA LEU A 13 -31.53 12.27 4.97
C LEU A 13 -30.52 11.99 6.09
N GLU A 14 -30.48 12.79 7.16
CA GLU A 14 -29.60 12.61 8.31
C GLU A 14 -29.84 11.25 8.96
N LYS A 15 -31.12 10.87 9.09
CA LYS A 15 -31.51 9.56 9.59
C LYS A 15 -31.19 8.41 8.61
N ILE A 16 -31.36 8.62 7.30
CA ILE A 16 -31.06 7.60 6.29
C ILE A 16 -29.55 7.32 6.20
N PHE A 17 -28.74 8.38 6.22
CA PHE A 17 -27.29 8.30 6.09
C PHE A 17 -26.56 8.15 7.43
N GLY A 18 -27.26 8.33 8.56
CA GLY A 18 -26.70 8.23 9.90
C GLY A 18 -25.71 9.35 10.23
N VAL A 19 -26.03 10.58 9.79
CA VAL A 19 -25.20 11.78 10.00
C VAL A 19 -25.91 12.69 10.99
N GLU A 20 -25.17 13.27 11.95
CA GLU A 20 -25.77 14.17 12.96
C GLU A 20 -26.21 15.51 12.39
N SER A 21 -25.45 16.06 11.43
CA SER A 21 -25.83 17.25 10.67
C SER A 21 -25.06 17.33 9.36
N PHE A 22 -25.74 17.57 8.24
CA PHE A 22 -25.05 17.79 6.96
C PHE A 22 -24.22 19.09 6.92
N ASP A 23 -24.55 20.07 7.76
CA ASP A 23 -23.88 21.37 7.76
C ASP A 23 -22.61 21.40 8.63
N SER A 24 -22.51 20.50 9.62
CA SER A 24 -21.43 20.53 10.60
C SER A 24 -20.66 19.22 10.78
N SER A 25 -21.22 18.08 10.37
CA SER A 25 -20.52 16.80 10.48
C SER A 25 -19.57 16.59 9.31
N ALA A 26 -18.44 15.92 9.56
CA ALA A 26 -17.61 15.42 8.49
C ALA A 26 -18.44 14.48 7.60
N ALA A 27 -18.29 14.58 6.27
CA ALA A 27 -18.95 13.71 5.32
C ALA A 27 -18.28 12.31 5.26
N VAL A 28 -18.10 11.70 6.42
CA VAL A 28 -17.47 10.39 6.62
C VAL A 28 -18.35 9.55 7.52
N GLN A 29 -18.62 8.32 7.09
CA GLN A 29 -19.36 7.34 7.88
C GLN A 29 -18.39 6.27 8.39
N GLU A 30 -18.27 6.13 9.71
CA GLU A 30 -17.46 5.07 10.31
C GLU A 30 -18.20 3.73 10.22
N LEU A 31 -17.68 2.81 9.41
CA LEU A 31 -18.26 1.46 9.25
C LEU A 31 -17.84 0.50 10.38
N GLY A 32 -16.85 0.88 11.19
CA GLY A 32 -16.32 0.11 12.31
C GLY A 32 -14.91 -0.45 12.05
N SER A 33 -14.53 -1.46 12.84
CA SER A 33 -13.16 -2.02 12.83
C SER A 33 -13.14 -3.54 12.84
N VAL A 34 -12.04 -4.11 12.33
CA VAL A 34 -11.82 -5.55 12.29
C VAL A 34 -10.42 -5.91 12.79
N SER A 35 -10.33 -6.93 13.65
CA SER A 35 -9.04 -7.41 14.16
C SER A 35 -8.25 -8.18 13.08
N THR A 36 -6.96 -7.88 12.92
CA THR A 36 -6.03 -8.54 12.00
C THR A 36 -5.36 -9.77 12.64
N ARG A 37 -6.15 -10.81 12.92
CA ARG A 37 -5.65 -12.07 13.53
C ARG A 37 -4.83 -12.90 12.53
N GLN A 38 -3.86 -13.65 13.03
CA GLN A 38 -3.09 -14.60 12.21
C GLN A 38 -4.04 -15.59 11.51
N GLY A 39 -3.75 -15.89 10.25
CA GLY A 39 -4.54 -16.81 9.42
C GLY A 39 -5.85 -16.21 8.87
N ARG A 40 -6.13 -14.93 9.14
CA ARG A 40 -7.31 -14.23 8.59
C ARG A 40 -6.96 -13.56 7.26
N MET A 41 -7.81 -13.79 6.26
CA MET A 41 -7.86 -12.99 5.03
C MET A 41 -8.98 -11.96 5.15
N LEU A 42 -8.70 -10.71 4.78
CA LEU A 42 -9.68 -9.63 4.68
C LEU A 42 -9.76 -9.20 3.22
N VAL A 43 -10.98 -9.04 2.71
CA VAL A 43 -11.24 -8.60 1.34
C VAL A 43 -12.26 -7.48 1.41
N PHE A 44 -11.93 -6.34 0.83
CA PHE A 44 -12.77 -5.16 0.78
C PHE A 44 -12.42 -4.34 -0.48
N PRO A 45 -13.37 -3.55 -1.02
CA PRO A 45 -13.08 -2.73 -2.20
C PRO A 45 -12.20 -1.53 -1.85
N ASN A 46 -11.34 -1.11 -2.77
CA ASN A 46 -10.46 0.06 -2.60
C ASN A 46 -11.21 1.41 -2.53
N THR A 47 -12.54 1.40 -2.70
CA THR A 47 -13.40 2.57 -2.52
C THR A 47 -13.61 2.92 -1.06
N LEU A 48 -13.30 2.02 -0.12
CA LEU A 48 -13.40 2.28 1.31
C LEU A 48 -12.10 2.87 1.85
N GLN A 49 -12.22 4.05 2.46
CA GLN A 49 -11.17 4.60 3.30
C GLN A 49 -10.97 3.67 4.50
N HIS A 50 -9.71 3.38 4.82
CA HIS A 50 -9.36 2.51 5.94
C HIS A 50 -8.07 2.99 6.59
N ALA A 51 -7.93 2.68 7.87
CA ALA A 51 -6.73 2.94 8.64
C ALA A 51 -6.33 1.67 9.37
N VAL A 52 -5.02 1.47 9.54
CA VAL A 52 -4.52 0.39 10.38
C VAL A 52 -4.15 0.96 11.75
N GLY A 53 -4.93 0.60 12.76
CA GLY A 53 -4.69 1.03 14.14
C GLY A 53 -3.32 0.61 14.67
N SER A 54 -2.85 1.36 15.67
CA SER A 54 -1.62 1.06 16.40
C SER A 54 -1.71 -0.33 17.06
N PHE A 55 -0.56 -0.99 17.21
CA PHE A 55 -0.49 -2.30 17.85
C PHE A 55 0.74 -2.38 18.75
N GLY A 56 0.69 -3.29 19.71
CA GLY A 56 1.80 -3.56 20.61
C GLY A 56 1.77 -5.01 21.07
N LEU A 57 2.91 -5.48 21.56
CA LEU A 57 2.98 -6.78 22.20
C LEU A 57 2.31 -6.71 23.56
N VAL A 58 1.55 -7.75 23.89
CA VAL A 58 0.98 -7.92 25.24
C VAL A 58 2.09 -7.93 26.28
N ASP A 59 3.20 -8.60 25.95
CA ASP A 59 4.43 -8.61 26.73
C ASP A 59 5.55 -7.93 25.93
N ARG A 60 5.89 -6.70 26.33
CA ARG A 60 6.92 -5.88 25.67
C ARG A 60 8.35 -6.39 25.86
N THR A 61 8.57 -7.34 26.76
CA THR A 61 9.89 -7.93 26.99
C THR A 61 10.23 -9.00 25.97
N LYS A 62 9.22 -9.50 25.24
CA LYS A 62 9.37 -10.54 24.22
C LYS A 62 9.51 -9.92 22.84
N PRO A 63 10.25 -10.55 21.91
CA PRO A 63 10.24 -10.14 20.51
C PRO A 63 8.88 -10.46 19.88
N GLY A 64 8.44 -9.62 18.94
CA GLY A 64 7.23 -9.88 18.17
C GLY A 64 7.04 -8.88 17.04
N HIS A 65 6.31 -9.29 16.01
CA HIS A 65 6.07 -8.49 14.82
C HIS A 65 4.71 -8.83 14.21
N ARG A 66 4.14 -7.89 13.44
CA ARG A 66 2.95 -8.12 12.62
C ARG A 66 3.38 -8.12 11.15
N ARG A 67 3.04 -9.19 10.43
CA ARG A 67 3.28 -9.34 8.99
C ARG A 67 1.98 -9.67 8.29
N PHE A 68 1.78 -9.10 7.11
CA PHE A 68 0.64 -9.38 6.24
C PHE A 68 1.09 -9.25 4.79
N ILE A 69 0.34 -9.90 3.90
CA ILE A 69 0.48 -9.75 2.44
C ILE A 69 -0.76 -9.00 1.98
N VAL A 70 -0.56 -7.90 1.25
CA VAL A 70 -1.64 -7.14 0.62
C VAL A 70 -1.61 -7.44 -0.87
N LEU A 71 -2.79 -7.72 -1.43
CA LEU A 71 -2.98 -7.96 -2.85
C LEU A 71 -4.02 -6.96 -3.35
N TRP A 72 -3.76 -6.35 -4.49
CA TRP A 72 -4.73 -5.53 -5.20
C TRP A 72 -5.26 -6.32 -6.39
N LEU A 73 -6.58 -6.42 -6.48
CA LEU A 73 -7.25 -7.00 -7.63
C LEU A 73 -7.54 -5.90 -8.65
N VAL A 74 -7.24 -6.18 -9.91
CA VAL A 74 -7.50 -5.30 -11.05
C VAL A 74 -8.60 -5.95 -11.89
N ASP A 75 -9.46 -5.14 -12.51
CA ASP A 75 -10.49 -5.62 -13.42
C ASP A 75 -9.85 -6.43 -14.56
N PRO A 76 -10.25 -7.69 -14.79
CA PRO A 76 -9.69 -8.50 -15.87
C PRO A 76 -9.95 -7.96 -17.28
N ASN A 77 -10.92 -7.05 -17.45
CA ASN A 77 -11.18 -6.39 -18.72
C ASN A 77 -10.14 -5.29 -19.02
N ASP A 78 -9.46 -4.78 -17.99
CA ASP A 78 -8.38 -3.81 -18.14
C ASP A 78 -7.03 -4.51 -18.34
N ARG A 79 -6.48 -4.37 -19.56
CA ARG A 79 -5.14 -4.89 -19.84
C ARG A 79 -4.07 -3.93 -19.32
N ILE A 80 -3.51 -4.28 -18.17
CA ILE A 80 -2.35 -3.57 -17.59
C ILE A 80 -1.03 -4.28 -17.86
N CYS A 81 0.08 -3.55 -17.70
CA CYS A 81 1.39 -4.17 -17.65
C CYS A 81 1.45 -5.14 -16.45
N SER A 82 1.85 -6.38 -16.71
CA SER A 82 1.94 -7.43 -15.69
C SER A 82 3.38 -7.95 -15.60
N THR A 83 3.65 -8.77 -14.58
CA THR A 83 4.94 -9.45 -14.41
C THR A 83 5.34 -10.35 -15.59
N ARG A 84 4.43 -10.66 -16.52
CA ARG A 84 4.78 -11.29 -17.80
C ARG A 84 5.65 -10.39 -18.69
N ASN A 85 5.44 -9.07 -18.62
CA ASN A 85 6.06 -8.08 -19.50
C ASN A 85 7.16 -7.28 -18.79
N VAL A 86 7.26 -7.40 -17.46
CA VAL A 86 8.23 -6.68 -16.64
C VAL A 86 9.42 -7.60 -16.34
N PRO A 87 10.65 -7.22 -16.72
CA PRO A 87 11.84 -8.01 -16.41
C PRO A 87 12.09 -8.03 -14.88
N PRO A 88 12.98 -8.93 -14.39
CA PRO A 88 13.35 -8.93 -12.97
C PRO A 88 13.76 -7.53 -12.49
N GLN A 89 13.13 -7.05 -11.43
CA GLN A 89 13.38 -5.70 -10.90
C GLN A 89 14.48 -5.68 -9.83
N GLN A 90 14.82 -6.83 -9.24
CA GLN A 90 15.90 -6.95 -8.28
C GLN A 90 17.21 -7.23 -9.01
N HIS A 91 18.18 -6.35 -8.81
CA HIS A 91 19.49 -6.43 -9.43
C HIS A 91 20.13 -7.81 -9.23
N ASP A 92 20.20 -8.31 -7.99
CA ASP A 92 20.95 -9.54 -7.67
C ASP A 92 20.38 -10.77 -8.39
N TRP A 93 19.05 -10.87 -8.49
CA TRP A 93 18.39 -11.95 -9.22
C TRP A 93 18.64 -11.88 -10.73
N TRP A 94 18.70 -10.66 -11.26
CA TRP A 94 19.03 -10.45 -12.67
C TRP A 94 20.49 -10.75 -12.96
N ALA A 95 21.41 -10.25 -12.11
CA ALA A 95 22.84 -10.43 -12.24
C ALA A 95 23.21 -11.92 -12.16
N GLU A 96 22.68 -12.64 -11.17
CA GLU A 96 22.88 -14.09 -11.05
C GLU A 96 22.45 -14.83 -12.33
N LYS A 97 21.24 -14.55 -12.84
CA LYS A 97 20.75 -15.17 -14.07
C LYS A 97 21.57 -14.81 -15.30
N ARG A 98 21.93 -13.54 -15.46
CA ARG A 98 22.72 -13.08 -16.61
C ARG A 98 24.13 -13.61 -16.57
N LEU A 99 24.78 -13.59 -15.42
CA LEU A 99 26.12 -14.13 -15.25
C LEU A 99 26.15 -15.65 -15.50
N ALA A 100 25.07 -16.37 -15.15
CA ALA A 100 24.93 -17.79 -15.49
C ALA A 100 24.78 -18.06 -17.00
N GLU A 101 24.28 -17.11 -17.79
CA GLU A 101 24.20 -17.23 -19.27
C GLU A 101 25.58 -17.06 -19.93
N TYR A 102 26.51 -16.36 -19.28
CA TYR A 102 27.86 -16.18 -19.79
C TYR A 102 28.76 -17.35 -19.37
N ASN A 103 29.43 -17.93 -20.35
CA ASN A 103 30.38 -19.01 -20.12
C ASN A 103 31.74 -18.43 -19.65
N PHE A 104 31.83 -18.02 -18.38
CA PHE A 104 33.05 -17.47 -17.74
C PHE A 104 34.14 -18.52 -17.48
N ARG A 105 34.38 -19.47 -18.40
CA ARG A 105 35.32 -20.59 -18.17
C ARG A 105 36.69 -20.06 -17.77
N GLY A 106 37.17 -20.53 -16.61
CA GLY A 106 38.50 -20.23 -16.09
C GLY A 106 38.61 -18.96 -15.26
N LEU A 107 37.53 -18.20 -15.05
CA LEU A 107 37.53 -17.07 -14.13
C LEU A 107 37.17 -17.49 -12.71
N PRO A 108 37.86 -16.97 -11.68
CA PRO A 108 37.44 -17.09 -10.29
C PRO A 108 36.07 -16.45 -10.04
N GLN A 109 35.31 -16.99 -9.08
CA GLN A 109 33.97 -16.49 -8.72
C GLN A 109 34.02 -15.03 -8.24
N GLU A 110 35.13 -14.62 -7.63
CA GLU A 110 35.35 -13.25 -7.17
C GLU A 110 35.30 -12.25 -8.34
N ILE A 111 35.89 -12.59 -9.48
CA ILE A 111 35.87 -11.73 -10.68
C ILE A 111 34.46 -11.68 -11.27
N VAL A 112 33.75 -12.80 -11.29
CA VAL A 112 32.36 -12.87 -11.76
C VAL A 112 31.45 -12.00 -10.88
N ASN A 113 31.67 -12.01 -9.57
CA ASN A 113 30.92 -11.16 -8.64
C ASN A 113 31.22 -9.68 -8.83
N MET A 114 32.50 -9.30 -9.00
CA MET A 114 32.88 -7.91 -9.28
C MET A 114 32.19 -7.38 -10.55
N VAL A 115 32.10 -8.20 -11.60
CA VAL A 115 31.36 -7.83 -12.82
C VAL A 115 29.88 -7.61 -12.53
N GLY A 116 29.27 -8.45 -11.69
CA GLY A 116 27.89 -8.25 -11.24
C GLY A 116 27.71 -6.94 -10.46
N GLU A 117 28.62 -6.62 -9.55
CA GLU A 117 28.57 -5.40 -8.73
C GLU A 117 28.76 -4.11 -9.54
N GLU A 118 29.57 -4.14 -10.60
CA GLU A 118 29.78 -3.00 -11.48
C GLU A 118 28.53 -2.66 -12.32
N VAL A 119 27.64 -3.61 -12.60
CA VAL A 119 26.41 -3.36 -13.37
C VAL A 119 25.30 -2.78 -12.48
N SER A 120 25.61 -1.75 -11.71
CA SER A 120 24.70 -1.19 -10.69
C SER A 120 23.53 -0.36 -11.23
N ASP A 121 23.55 0.01 -12.51
CA ASP A 121 22.57 0.92 -13.11
C ASP A 121 21.24 0.26 -13.49
N TYR A 122 21.22 -1.06 -13.69
CA TYR A 122 20.01 -1.79 -14.09
C TYR A 122 20.14 -3.30 -13.87
N PRO A 123 19.17 -3.96 -13.20
CA PRO A 123 18.00 -3.42 -12.49
C PRO A 123 18.34 -2.68 -11.19
N MET A 124 17.31 -2.15 -10.52
CA MET A 124 17.48 -1.38 -9.28
C MET A 124 18.10 -2.22 -8.16
N SER A 125 19.10 -1.66 -7.48
CA SER A 125 19.69 -2.28 -6.29
C SER A 125 18.71 -2.29 -5.11
N LEU A 126 18.87 -3.25 -4.19
CA LEU A 126 18.04 -3.33 -2.98
C LEU A 126 18.11 -2.05 -2.15
N LYS A 127 19.32 -1.48 -2.03
CA LYS A 127 19.54 -0.21 -1.31
C LYS A 127 18.71 0.91 -1.94
N LYS A 128 18.78 1.06 -3.27
CA LYS A 128 18.02 2.10 -3.97
C LYS A 128 16.50 1.89 -3.85
N ALA A 129 16.05 0.64 -3.90
CA ALA A 129 14.65 0.29 -3.71
C ALA A 129 14.15 0.63 -2.29
N GLN A 130 14.98 0.42 -1.27
CA GLN A 130 14.67 0.80 0.12
C GLN A 130 14.59 2.32 0.28
N GLU A 131 15.52 3.07 -0.30
CA GLU A 131 15.49 4.54 -0.30
C GLU A 131 14.23 5.06 -1.00
N LEU A 132 13.93 4.56 -2.21
CA LEU A 132 12.74 4.95 -2.96
C LEU A 132 11.46 4.62 -2.20
N ARG A 133 11.39 3.47 -1.53
CA ARG A 133 10.26 3.10 -0.67
C ARG A 133 10.04 4.14 0.43
N LEU A 134 11.10 4.59 1.11
CA LEU A 134 10.98 5.58 2.18
C LEU A 134 10.49 6.93 1.64
N ASP A 135 10.93 7.33 0.45
CA ASP A 135 10.48 8.57 -0.18
C ASP A 135 9.03 8.48 -0.65
N LEU A 136 8.61 7.35 -1.23
CA LEU A 136 7.21 7.07 -1.58
C LEU A 136 6.30 7.11 -0.35
N MET A 137 6.75 6.52 0.78
CA MET A 137 5.99 6.58 2.03
C MET A 137 5.82 8.04 2.50
N LYS A 138 6.88 8.87 2.47
CA LYS A 138 6.77 10.29 2.83
C LYS A 138 5.82 11.06 1.91
N GLU A 139 5.85 10.80 0.60
CA GLU A 139 4.97 11.45 -0.36
C GLU A 139 3.50 11.11 -0.09
N ARG A 140 3.22 9.82 0.16
CA ARG A 140 1.87 9.36 0.48
C ARG A 140 1.37 9.88 1.82
N THR A 141 2.22 9.97 2.84
CA THR A 141 1.85 10.59 4.12
C THR A 141 1.39 12.04 3.91
N ARG A 142 2.05 12.83 3.04
CA ARG A 142 1.63 14.20 2.75
C ARG A 142 0.28 14.28 2.03
N MET A 143 0.02 13.36 1.10
CA MET A 143 -1.29 13.27 0.44
C MET A 143 -2.39 12.90 1.42
N VAL A 144 -2.09 11.99 2.35
CA VAL A 144 -2.97 11.64 3.45
C VAL A 144 -3.30 12.89 4.26
N GLU A 145 -2.30 13.60 4.81
CA GLU A 145 -2.50 14.82 5.62
C GLU A 145 -3.42 15.86 4.93
N ALA A 146 -3.26 16.06 3.62
CA ALA A 146 -4.10 16.98 2.85
C ALA A 146 -5.58 16.57 2.83
N VAL A 147 -5.86 15.26 2.79
CA VAL A 147 -7.21 14.71 2.85
C VAL A 147 -7.71 14.62 4.31
N GLU A 148 -6.84 14.32 5.28
CA GLU A 148 -7.21 14.25 6.70
C GLU A 148 -7.72 15.58 7.24
N ASN A 149 -7.17 16.70 6.76
CA ASN A 149 -7.63 18.06 7.10
C ASN A 149 -9.11 18.30 6.80
N GLN A 150 -9.73 17.43 5.98
CA GLN A 150 -11.12 17.54 5.57
C GLN A 150 -11.96 16.29 5.95
N PHE A 151 -11.35 15.12 6.17
CA PHE A 151 -12.04 13.83 6.34
C PHE A 151 -11.48 12.88 7.43
N GLY A 152 -10.50 13.29 8.24
CA GLY A 152 -9.91 12.45 9.30
C GLY A 152 -8.84 11.45 8.82
N SER A 153 -8.21 10.72 9.75
CA SER A 153 -6.98 9.97 9.48
C SER A 153 -7.15 8.61 8.78
N PHE A 154 -6.40 8.36 7.69
CA PHE A 154 -6.44 7.08 6.96
C PHE A 154 -5.09 6.71 6.33
N ASN A 155 -4.85 5.42 6.11
CA ASN A 155 -3.59 4.92 5.54
C ASN A 155 -3.86 3.79 4.54
N LEU A 156 -3.16 3.77 3.41
CA LEU A 156 -3.23 2.70 2.40
C LEU A 156 -2.42 1.46 2.83
N CYS A 157 -2.68 0.96 4.04
CA CYS A 157 -1.95 -0.14 4.70
C CYS A 157 -0.47 0.15 5.05
N GLU A 158 -0.07 1.42 5.01
CA GLU A 158 1.29 1.88 5.30
C GLU A 158 1.50 2.11 6.81
N HIS A 159 2.71 1.79 7.29
CA HIS A 159 3.20 1.92 8.66
C HIS A 159 4.66 2.38 8.66
#